data_AF-A0A1T2X196-F1
#
_entry.id   AF-A0A1T2X196-F1
#
_cell.length_a   1.000
_cell.length_b   1.000
_cell.length_c   1.000
_cell.angle_alpha   90.00
_cell.angle_beta   90.00
_cell.angle_gamma   90.00
#
_symmetry.space_group_name_H-M   'P 1'
#
loop_
_entity.id
_entity.type
_entity.pdbx_description
1 polymer ?
#
loop_
_entity_poly.entity_id
_entity_poly.type
_entity_poly.pdbx_seq_one_letter_code
_entity_poly.pdbx_strand_id
1 'polypeptide(L)'
;MLEADSITWNSYKSGFWKPNSHLCLSSNYWYSEERVHLHQTIVIDDNEDMQVYNIWDKTYTIDEISSILRCVGFEEFEYFSDVTGREYEEETDTITVIAKRK
;
A
#
# COMPACT_ATOMS: atom_id res chain seq x y z
N MET A 1 -11.52 -2.03 1.27
CA MET A 1 -11.55 -2.71 2.60
C MET A 1 -10.35 -2.28 3.43
N LEU A 2 -10.54 -1.47 4.47
CA LEU A 2 -9.45 -1.13 5.41
C LEU A 2 -9.20 -2.37 6.29
N GLU A 3 -8.03 -2.99 6.21
CA GLU A 3 -7.68 -4.06 7.14
C GLU A 3 -7.57 -3.48 8.55
N ALA A 4 -8.24 -4.11 9.51
CA ALA A 4 -8.12 -3.73 10.91
C ALA A 4 -6.72 -4.06 11.41
N ASP A 5 -6.26 -3.28 12.39
CA ASP A 5 -5.02 -3.55 13.11
C ASP A 5 -4.97 -5.02 13.52
N SER A 6 -3.91 -5.70 13.11
CA SER A 6 -3.77 -7.14 13.29
C SER A 6 -2.32 -7.52 13.50
N ILE A 7 -2.12 -8.62 14.21
CA ILE A 7 -0.80 -9.20 14.47
C ILE A 7 -0.89 -10.69 14.16
N THR A 8 0.01 -11.19 13.33
CA THR A 8 0.08 -12.61 12.93
C THR A 8 1.49 -13.14 13.03
N TRP A 9 1.62 -14.39 13.47
CA TRP A 9 2.89 -15.03 13.77
C TRP A 9 2.91 -16.35 13.02
N ASN A 10 3.85 -16.50 12.10
CA ASN A 10 3.93 -17.67 11.23
C ASN A 10 5.35 -18.21 11.19
N SER A 11 5.51 -19.53 11.19
CA SER A 11 6.79 -20.19 10.95
C SER A 11 6.80 -20.83 9.57
N TYR A 12 7.93 -20.72 8.88
CA TYR A 12 8.11 -21.27 7.55
C TYR A 12 9.39 -22.08 7.52
N LYS A 13 9.38 -23.21 6.81
CA LYS A 13 10.60 -24.01 6.55
C LYS A 13 11.50 -23.36 5.48
N SER A 14 10.89 -22.57 4.61
CA SER A 14 11.48 -21.81 3.51
C SER A 14 10.39 -20.91 2.91
N GLY A 15 10.73 -19.82 2.22
CA GLY A 15 9.72 -18.97 1.58
C GLY A 15 10.26 -17.71 0.93
N PHE A 16 9.34 -16.78 0.67
CA PHE A 16 9.62 -15.49 0.03
C PHE A 16 10.66 -14.66 0.80
N TRP A 17 10.50 -14.59 2.14
CA TRP A 17 11.36 -13.76 2.98
C TRP A 17 12.77 -14.32 3.14
N LYS A 18 12.88 -15.63 3.39
CA LYS A 18 14.16 -16.33 3.50
C LYS A 18 14.08 -17.76 2.94
N PRO A 19 15.16 -18.28 2.33
CA PRO A 19 15.19 -19.64 1.79
C PRO A 19 15.29 -20.72 2.87
N ASN A 20 15.81 -20.39 4.05
CA ASN A 20 15.92 -21.26 5.23
C ASN A 20 14.71 -21.11 6.17
N SER A 21 14.68 -21.92 7.23
CA SER A 21 13.66 -21.83 8.28
C SER A 21 13.67 -20.46 8.94
N HIS A 22 12.49 -19.88 9.13
CA HIS A 22 12.33 -18.55 9.72
C HIS A 22 10.94 -18.34 10.34
N LEU A 23 10.88 -17.42 11.28
CA LEU A 23 9.66 -16.89 11.89
C LEU A 23 9.35 -15.53 11.25
N CYS A 24 8.07 -15.30 10.91
CA CYS A 24 7.55 -14.01 10.50
C CYS A 24 6.57 -13.49 11.56
N LEU A 25 6.85 -12.30 12.09
CA LEU A 25 5.94 -11.53 12.93
C LEU A 25 5.42 -10.38 12.09
N SER A 26 4.17 -10.48 11.63
CA SER A 26 3.56 -9.48 10.76
C SER A 26 2.54 -8.66 11.54
N SER A 27 2.53 -7.35 11.33
CA SER A 27 1.55 -6.44 11.90
C SER A 27 1.05 -5.42 10.90
N ASN A 28 -0.22 -5.08 11.02
CA ASN A 28 -0.89 -4.07 10.20
C ASN A 28 -1.33 -2.91 11.10
N TYR A 29 -1.11 -1.68 10.62
CA TYR A 29 -1.52 -0.45 11.31
C TYR A 29 -2.18 0.52 10.35
N TRP A 30 -3.36 1.01 10.72
CA TRP A 30 -4.04 2.08 9.97
C TRP A 30 -3.88 3.45 10.66
N TYR A 31 -3.10 4.34 10.02
CA TYR A 31 -2.95 5.74 10.40
C TYR A 31 -4.00 6.58 9.66
N SER A 32 -5.15 6.76 10.30
CA SER A 32 -6.35 7.34 9.66
C SER A 32 -6.20 8.81 9.29
N GLU A 33 -5.46 9.60 10.08
CA GLU A 33 -5.24 11.03 9.82
C GLU A 33 -4.43 11.22 8.52
N GLU A 34 -3.38 10.42 8.35
CA GLU A 34 -2.48 10.47 7.19
C GLU A 34 -2.99 9.66 5.98
N ARG A 35 -4.03 8.84 6.16
CA ARG A 35 -4.51 7.85 5.19
C ARG A 35 -3.41 6.87 4.76
N VAL A 36 -2.64 6.40 5.73
CA VAL A 36 -1.49 5.52 5.49
C VAL A 36 -1.68 4.20 6.22
N HIS A 37 -1.43 3.10 5.51
CA HIS A 37 -1.37 1.76 6.05
C HIS A 37 0.08 1.30 6.13
N LEU A 38 0.48 0.75 7.28
CA LEU A 38 1.77 0.08 7.46
C LEU A 38 1.53 -1.41 7.58
N HIS A 39 2.07 -2.19 6.64
CA HIS A 39 2.29 -3.61 6.82
C HIS A 39 3.75 -3.85 7.21
N GLN A 40 3.98 -4.12 8.49
CA GLN A 40 5.28 -4.48 9.04
C GLN A 40 5.45 -6.00 9.05
N THR A 41 6.64 -6.48 8.74
CA THR A 41 7.03 -7.89 8.94
C THR A 41 8.44 -7.99 9.47
N ILE A 42 8.58 -8.63 10.64
CA ILE A 42 9.86 -8.96 11.26
C ILE A 42 10.16 -10.42 10.94
N VAL A 43 11.30 -10.68 10.31
CA VAL A 43 11.75 -12.01 9.90
C VAL A 43 12.95 -12.39 10.75
N ILE A 44 12.87 -13.51 11.45
CA ILE A 44 13.92 -14.01 12.34
C ILE A 44 14.26 -15.44 11.91
N ASP A 45 15.53 -15.73 11.65
CA ASP A 45 15.98 -17.09 11.31
C ASP A 45 16.76 -17.78 12.44
N ASP A 46 17.14 -19.03 12.20
CA ASP A 46 17.86 -19.89 13.16
C ASP A 46 19.26 -19.36 13.53
N ASN A 47 19.82 -18.42 12.76
CA ASN A 47 21.10 -17.77 13.08
C ASN A 47 20.91 -16.49 13.91
N GLU A 48 19.70 -16.25 14.41
CA GLU A 48 19.30 -15.03 15.12
C GLU A 48 19.41 -13.76 14.24
N ASP A 49 19.47 -13.90 12.91
CA ASP A 49 19.48 -12.77 12.00
C ASP A 49 18.06 -12.22 11.82
N MET A 50 17.86 -10.98 12.26
CA MET A 50 16.58 -10.28 12.26
C MET A 50 16.54 -9.20 11.20
N GLN A 51 15.51 -9.26 10.35
CA GLN A 51 15.21 -8.24 9.34
C GLN A 51 13.82 -7.67 9.57
N VAL A 52 13.68 -6.35 9.40
CA VAL A 52 12.40 -5.65 9.55
C VAL A 52 12.03 -5.01 8.21
N TYR A 53 10.87 -5.39 7.69
CA TYR A 53 10.30 -4.85 6.47
C TYR A 53 9.09 -3.99 6.82
N ASN A 54 9.09 -2.74 6.39
CA ASN A 54 7.95 -1.82 6.51
C ASN A 54 7.44 -1.49 5.10
N ILE A 55 6.25 -1.98 4.76
CA ILE A 55 5.56 -1.68 3.51
C ILE A 55 4.51 -0.62 3.80
N TRP A 56 4.64 0.53 3.14
CA TRP A 56 3.79 1.69 3.36
C TRP A 56 2.90 1.92 2.15
N ASP A 57 1.58 1.81 2.37
CA ASP A 57 0.57 2.10 1.36
C ASP A 57 -0.16 3.39 1.75
N LYS A 58 -0.34 4.31 0.80
CA LYS A 58 -1.09 5.55 1.03
C LYS A 58 -2.32 5.56 0.13
N THR A 59 -3.48 5.85 0.72
CA THR A 59 -4.69 6.14 -0.06
C THR A 59 -4.80 7.65 -0.30
N TYR A 60 -5.27 8.01 -1.49
CA TYR A 60 -5.34 9.40 -1.93
C TYR A 60 -6.78 9.76 -2.25
N THR A 61 -7.14 11.01 -1.98
CA THR A 61 -8.31 11.63 -2.60
C THR A 61 -7.98 12.13 -4.01
N ILE A 62 -9.01 12.43 -4.81
CA ILE A 62 -8.83 13.10 -6.11
C ILE A 62 -8.01 14.39 -5.96
N ASP A 63 -8.30 15.21 -4.95
CA ASP A 63 -7.60 16.47 -4.74
C ASP A 63 -6.11 16.27 -4.45
N GLU A 64 -5.77 15.26 -3.62
CA GLU A 64 -4.38 14.95 -3.30
C GLU A 64 -3.61 14.44 -4.52
N ILE A 65 -4.14 13.45 -5.23
CA ILE A 65 -3.45 12.88 -6.39
C ILE A 65 -3.28 13.91 -7.50
N SER A 66 -4.29 14.74 -7.73
CA SER A 66 -4.25 15.80 -8.74
C SER A 66 -3.29 16.92 -8.37
N SER A 67 -3.18 17.27 -7.09
CA SER A 67 -2.16 18.20 -6.61
C SER A 67 -0.74 17.67 -6.87
N ILE A 68 -0.48 16.40 -6.56
CA ILE A 68 0.82 15.75 -6.83
C ILE A 68 1.13 15.74 -8.32
N LEU A 69 0.15 15.37 -9.17
CA LEU A 69 0.33 15.31 -10.61
C LEU A 69 0.59 16.70 -11.21
N ARG A 70 -0.09 17.75 -10.71
CA ARG A 70 0.20 19.14 -11.11
C ARG A 70 1.60 19.58 -10.75
N CYS A 71 2.08 19.23 -9.55
CA CYS A 71 3.44 19.56 -9.10
C CYS A 71 4.54 18.99 -10.01
N VAL A 72 4.28 17.87 -10.70
CA VAL A 72 5.22 17.25 -11.65
C VAL A 72 4.93 17.62 -13.12
N GLY A 73 3.99 18.55 -13.35
CA GLY A 73 3.75 19.19 -14.65
C GLY A 73 2.63 18.60 -15.50
N PHE A 74 1.74 17.75 -14.95
CA PHE A 74 0.51 17.39 -15.64
C PHE A 74 -0.55 18.50 -15.47
N GLU A 75 -1.36 18.73 -16.49
CA GLU A 75 -2.31 19.86 -16.50
C GLU A 75 -3.77 19.44 -16.67
N GLU A 76 -4.02 18.36 -17.41
CA GLU A 76 -5.36 17.87 -17.74
C GLU A 76 -5.57 16.49 -17.13
N PHE A 77 -6.73 16.29 -16.50
CA PHE A 77 -7.06 15.08 -15.75
C PHE A 77 -8.46 14.59 -16.11
N GLU A 78 -8.58 13.29 -16.34
CA GLU A 78 -9.84 12.55 -16.43
C GLU A 78 -9.82 11.44 -15.37
N TYR A 79 -10.93 11.24 -14.66
CA TYR A 79 -11.02 10.30 -13.54
C TYR A 79 -12.03 9.20 -13.83
N PHE A 80 -11.71 7.99 -13.38
CA PHE A 80 -12.52 6.79 -13.56
C PHE A 80 -12.49 5.93 -12.31
N SER A 81 -13.54 5.13 -12.11
CA SER A 81 -13.67 4.23 -10.95
C SER A 81 -12.82 2.96 -11.07
N ASP A 82 -12.29 2.68 -12.26
CA ASP A 82 -11.43 1.53 -12.55
C ASP A 82 -10.62 1.73 -13.84
N VAL A 83 -9.71 0.80 -14.11
CA VAL A 83 -8.82 0.83 -15.28
C VAL A 83 -9.55 0.51 -16.61
N THR A 84 -10.83 0.14 -16.56
CA THR A 84 -11.64 -0.14 -17.76
C THR A 84 -12.35 1.09 -18.31
N GLY A 85 -12.28 2.21 -17.59
CA GLY A 85 -12.88 3.48 -18.00
C GLY A 85 -14.32 3.66 -17.52
N ARG A 86 -14.74 2.94 -16.48
CA ARG A 86 -16.03 3.19 -15.83
C ARG A 86 -16.07 4.61 -15.27
N GLU A 87 -17.18 5.31 -15.46
CA GLU A 87 -17.40 6.65 -14.90
C GLU A 87 -17.06 6.70 -13.41
N TYR A 88 -16.47 7.82 -12.99
CA TYR A 88 -16.05 8.01 -11.61
C TYR A 88 -17.26 8.16 -10.68
N GLU A 89 -17.23 7.42 -9.56
CA GLU A 89 -18.20 7.49 -8.48
C GLU A 89 -17.43 7.71 -7.17
N GLU A 90 -17.90 8.60 -6.29
CA GLU A 90 -17.17 8.96 -5.05
C GLU A 90 -17.02 7.79 -4.06
N GLU A 91 -17.91 6.80 -4.15
CA GLU A 91 -17.98 5.66 -3.24
C GLU A 91 -17.05 4.50 -3.64
N THR A 92 -16.28 4.65 -4.72
CA THR A 92 -15.33 3.61 -5.19
C THR A 92 -14.07 3.52 -4.33
N ASP A 93 -13.54 2.31 -4.17
CA ASP A 93 -12.25 2.06 -3.51
C ASP A 93 -11.05 2.37 -4.43
N THR A 94 -11.26 2.68 -5.72
CA THR A 94 -10.20 2.84 -6.73
C THR A 94 -10.36 4.11 -7.55
N ILE A 95 -9.30 4.91 -7.62
CA ILE A 95 -9.22 6.07 -8.52
C ILE A 95 -8.25 5.72 -9.66
N THR A 96 -8.74 5.79 -10.89
CA THR A 96 -7.90 5.77 -12.09
C THR A 96 -7.83 7.18 -12.67
N VAL A 97 -6.62 7.68 -12.91
CA VAL A 97 -6.40 9.02 -13.48
C VAL A 97 -5.71 8.90 -14.82
N ILE A 98 -6.32 9.48 -15.86
CA ILE A 98 -5.61 9.79 -17.11
C ILE A 98 -5.08 11.20 -16.98
N ALA A 99 -3.75 11.34 -16.94
CA ALA A 99 -3.07 12.62 -16.81
C ALA A 99 -2.36 12.97 -18.12
N LYS A 100 -2.60 14.17 -18.66
CA LYS A 100 -1.93 14.68 -19.86
C LYS A 100 -1.07 15.89 -19.52
N ARG A 101 0.11 15.92 -20.14
CA ARG A 101 1.05 17.04 -20.11
C ARG A 101 1.14 17.60 -21.52
N LYS A 102 1.09 18.93 -21.65
CA LYS A 102 1.26 19.61 -22.93
C LYS A 102 2.70 19.51 -23.45
#